data_AF-A0A366LZK5-F1
#
_entry.id   AF-A0A366LZK5-F1
#
_cell.length_a   1.000
_cell.length_b   1.000
_cell.length_c   1.000
_cell.angle_alpha   90.00
_cell.angle_beta   90.00
_cell.angle_gamma   90.00
#
_symmetry.space_group_name_H-M   'P 1'
#
loop_
_entity.id
_entity.type
_entity.pdbx_description
1 polymer ?
#
loop_
_entity_poly.entity_id
_entity_poly.type
_entity_poly.pdbx_seq_one_letter_code
_entity_poly.pdbx_strand_id
1 'polypeptide(L)'
;MVPDRRAGELSGISAEMVARSSGVRERHVDRAGWKPFLRRWSEEWLSAREPGTPRPFEEPITAPRLGFPPATEDEVAAAEARLGCALPPSLREFLLVSNGWQDLGDFVCSLRAADELGWVRDLEPHWIDAYEDEAIERSLLVSLEADSAIVFLDPMDVDERGEWAAYWLASWSGSGPERHGSFFELMYDLYARFHALHRPSSPTSREWDAKIERARQAALAGEIDGPLATLAEAGRFGRDRAWVLRFQMLVMLRRPDAPMEIRLPLSRPAEPAWSVDDALLMAEILPVLHAAHERTPAGTLSMLSFLTDYGSDHVRRLIMDYQARAAEPGFRVRLGPPDFESAVRAAVTAPDPSPALHEALGSWRPLNDDHIAPISLLADPRIAPLITPDLGRRILATPRGRDGRPIAG
;
A
#
# COMPACT_ATOMS: atom_id res chain seq x y z
N MET A 1 16.98 18.40 -20.72
CA MET A 1 17.15 18.45 -19.25
C MET A 1 17.03 17.01 -18.79
N VAL A 2 18.14 16.35 -18.49
CA VAL A 2 18.20 14.91 -18.25
C VAL A 2 17.51 14.61 -16.91
N PRO A 3 16.46 13.76 -16.86
CA PRO A 3 15.86 13.39 -15.58
C PRO A 3 16.78 12.42 -14.84
N ASP A 4 16.90 12.64 -13.54
CA ASP A 4 17.72 11.88 -12.61
C ASP A 4 17.18 10.44 -12.48
N ARG A 5 17.96 9.45 -12.95
CA ARG A 5 17.61 8.02 -13.02
C ARG A 5 17.48 7.34 -11.65
N ARG A 6 17.61 8.04 -10.52
CA ARG A 6 17.63 7.43 -9.18
C ARG A 6 16.29 7.38 -8.45
N ALA A 7 15.24 8.02 -8.96
CA ALA A 7 13.92 7.98 -8.34
C ALA A 7 13.12 6.68 -8.65
N GLY A 8 13.44 5.98 -9.75
CA GLY A 8 12.75 4.76 -10.17
C GLY A 8 13.21 3.48 -9.44
N GLU A 9 14.43 3.45 -8.90
CA GLU A 9 14.99 2.23 -8.28
C GLU A 9 14.44 1.97 -6.87
N LEU A 10 13.91 2.99 -6.17
CA LEU A 10 13.41 2.84 -4.80
C LEU A 10 11.93 2.39 -4.72
N SER A 11 11.18 2.53 -5.82
CA SER A 11 9.79 2.03 -5.93
C SER A 11 9.75 0.50 -6.20
N GLY A 12 10.69 0.00 -7.02
CA GLY A 12 10.76 -1.42 -7.38
C GLY A 12 11.16 -2.36 -6.23
N ILE A 13 12.04 -1.91 -5.32
CA ILE A 13 12.54 -2.73 -4.21
C ILE A 13 11.46 -2.97 -3.14
N SER A 14 10.48 -2.06 -3.00
CA SER A 14 9.33 -2.26 -2.09
C SER A 14 8.31 -3.25 -2.65
N ALA A 15 8.10 -3.28 -3.98
CA ALA A 15 7.20 -4.21 -4.63
C ALA A 15 7.71 -5.67 -4.59
N GLU A 16 9.02 -5.88 -4.77
CA GLU A 16 9.66 -7.21 -4.70
C GLU A 16 9.67 -7.83 -3.29
N MET A 17 9.63 -7.01 -2.24
CA MET A 17 9.63 -7.49 -0.84
C MET A 17 8.21 -7.66 -0.26
N VAL A 18 7.21 -6.94 -0.81
CA VAL A 18 5.77 -7.08 -0.48
C VAL A 18 5.08 -8.16 -1.33
N ALA A 19 5.69 -8.52 -2.46
CA ALA A 19 5.58 -9.86 -3.01
C ALA A 19 5.91 -10.92 -1.93
N ARG A 20 6.01 -12.23 -2.16
CA ARG A 20 6.34 -13.23 -1.12
C ARG A 20 5.42 -13.38 0.14
N SER A 21 4.61 -12.41 0.59
CA SER A 21 3.90 -12.52 1.90
C SER A 21 2.37 -12.50 1.90
N SER A 22 1.69 -12.22 0.79
CA SER A 22 0.23 -12.27 0.70
C SER A 22 -0.26 -13.60 0.10
N GLY A 23 -0.96 -14.41 0.91
CA GLY A 23 -1.55 -15.72 0.58
C GLY A 23 -2.70 -15.70 -0.46
N VAL A 24 -2.65 -14.78 -1.42
CA VAL A 24 -3.48 -14.77 -2.64
C VAL A 24 -2.68 -15.34 -3.84
N ARG A 25 -1.36 -15.56 -3.68
CA ARG A 25 -0.40 -15.96 -4.73
C ARG A 25 -0.54 -17.37 -5.34
N GLU A 26 -1.51 -18.17 -4.92
CA GLU A 26 -1.52 -19.62 -5.20
C GLU A 26 -2.65 -20.15 -6.11
N ARG A 27 -3.49 -19.31 -6.73
CA ARG A 27 -4.55 -19.84 -7.59
C ARG A 27 -4.55 -19.23 -8.99
N HIS A 28 -4.39 -20.09 -9.98
CA HIS A 28 -4.93 -19.89 -11.32
C HIS A 28 -6.39 -19.43 -11.19
N VAL A 29 -6.71 -18.24 -11.69
CA VAL A 29 -8.06 -17.70 -11.60
C VAL A 29 -8.84 -18.16 -12.81
N ASP A 30 -9.77 -19.09 -12.57
CA ASP A 30 -10.71 -19.57 -13.58
C ASP A 30 -11.98 -18.70 -13.63
N ARG A 31 -12.94 -19.06 -14.51
CA ARG A 31 -14.24 -18.36 -14.61
C ARG A 31 -14.99 -18.27 -13.29
N ALA A 32 -14.85 -19.27 -12.42
CA ALA A 32 -15.53 -19.32 -11.13
C ALA A 32 -14.93 -18.30 -10.15
N GLY A 33 -13.64 -17.95 -10.30
CA GLY A 33 -12.99 -16.84 -9.61
C GLY A 33 -13.35 -15.46 -10.19
N TRP A 34 -13.34 -15.32 -11.52
CA TRP A 34 -13.60 -14.02 -12.18
C TRP A 34 -15.02 -13.51 -11.99
N LYS A 35 -16.05 -14.35 -12.15
CA LYS A 35 -17.46 -13.94 -12.05
C LYS A 35 -17.82 -13.21 -10.74
N PRO A 36 -17.54 -13.76 -9.54
CA PRO A 36 -17.87 -13.07 -8.29
C PRO A 36 -17.03 -11.81 -8.08
N PHE A 37 -15.77 -11.80 -8.53
CA PHE A 37 -14.88 -10.64 -8.42
C PHE A 37 -15.39 -9.45 -9.26
N LEU A 38 -15.64 -9.67 -10.55
CA LEU A 38 -16.11 -8.63 -11.46
C LEU A 38 -17.50 -8.12 -11.08
N ARG A 39 -18.40 -9.02 -10.66
CA ARG A 39 -19.72 -8.60 -10.15
C ARG A 39 -19.58 -7.67 -8.94
N ARG A 40 -18.76 -8.06 -7.96
CA ARG A 40 -18.52 -7.26 -6.75
C ARG A 40 -17.93 -5.89 -7.10
N TRP A 41 -16.92 -5.83 -7.97
CA TRP A 41 -16.34 -4.57 -8.41
C TRP A 41 -17.40 -3.68 -9.09
N SER A 42 -18.19 -4.22 -10.02
CA SER A 42 -19.24 -3.45 -10.68
C SER A 42 -20.30 -2.91 -9.71
N GLU A 43 -20.73 -3.70 -8.72
CA GLU A 43 -21.70 -3.26 -7.70
C GLU A 43 -21.14 -2.15 -6.80
N GLU A 44 -19.88 -2.28 -6.37
CA GLU A 44 -19.22 -1.29 -5.52
C GLU A 44 -18.91 0.00 -6.27
N TRP A 45 -18.51 -0.09 -7.55
CA TRP A 45 -18.32 1.07 -8.41
C TRP A 45 -19.62 1.85 -8.63
N LEU A 46 -20.73 1.15 -8.89
CA LEU A 46 -22.04 1.79 -9.03
C LEU A 46 -22.47 2.48 -7.74
N SER A 47 -22.19 1.88 -6.57
CA SER A 47 -22.48 2.49 -5.27
C SER A 47 -21.58 3.68 -4.94
N ALA A 48 -20.39 3.76 -5.52
CA ALA A 48 -19.43 4.84 -5.27
C ALA A 48 -19.75 6.12 -6.06
N ARG A 49 -20.49 6.00 -7.17
CA ARG A 49 -20.96 7.17 -7.93
C ARG A 49 -22.01 7.91 -7.11
N GLU A 50 -21.67 9.11 -6.65
CA GLU A 50 -22.68 10.03 -6.13
C GLU A 50 -23.72 10.29 -7.22
N PRO A 51 -25.02 10.16 -6.94
CA PRO A 51 -26.05 10.51 -7.90
C PRO A 51 -26.02 12.02 -8.15
N GLY A 52 -25.44 12.43 -9.29
CA GLY A 52 -25.55 13.80 -9.80
C GLY A 52 -24.26 14.54 -10.13
N THR A 53 -23.08 13.94 -9.91
CA THR A 53 -21.79 14.57 -10.26
C THR A 53 -21.23 13.90 -11.53
N PRO A 54 -21.62 14.33 -12.75
CA PRO A 54 -20.94 13.88 -13.95
C PRO A 54 -19.47 14.29 -13.84
N ARG A 55 -18.54 13.36 -14.05
CA ARG A 55 -17.15 13.75 -14.22
C ARG A 55 -17.07 14.64 -15.47
N PRO A 56 -16.27 15.71 -15.46
CA PRO A 56 -16.01 16.47 -16.67
C PRO A 56 -15.57 15.50 -17.77
N PHE A 57 -16.18 15.59 -18.96
CA PHE A 57 -15.86 14.78 -20.15
C PHE A 57 -16.36 13.33 -20.20
N GLU A 58 -17.19 12.86 -19.26
CA GLU A 58 -17.84 11.54 -19.37
C GLU A 58 -19.19 11.60 -20.10
N GLU A 59 -19.37 10.77 -21.13
CA GLU A 59 -20.72 10.44 -21.62
C GLU A 59 -21.50 9.68 -20.53
N PRO A 60 -22.83 9.84 -20.43
CA PRO A 60 -23.63 9.09 -19.47
C PRO A 60 -23.48 7.59 -19.73
N ILE A 61 -22.83 6.88 -18.81
CA ILE A 61 -22.76 5.41 -18.86
C ILE A 61 -24.19 4.89 -18.69
N THR A 62 -24.76 4.39 -19.78
CA THR A 62 -26.13 3.83 -19.84
C THR A 62 -26.19 2.37 -19.37
N ALA A 63 -25.04 1.74 -19.14
CA ALA A 63 -24.95 0.33 -18.80
C ALA A 63 -25.05 0.09 -17.27
N PRO A 64 -25.92 -0.82 -16.81
CA PRO A 64 -26.09 -1.15 -15.38
C PRO A 64 -24.95 -2.02 -14.81
N ARG A 65 -23.82 -2.13 -15.52
CA ARG A 65 -22.64 -2.92 -15.14
C ARG A 65 -21.42 -2.45 -15.94
N LEU A 66 -20.23 -2.62 -15.37
CA LEU A 66 -18.95 -2.31 -16.03
C LEU A 66 -18.56 -3.35 -17.10
N GLY A 67 -19.00 -4.60 -16.93
CA GLY A 67 -18.67 -5.69 -17.83
C GLY A 67 -19.59 -5.80 -19.05
N PHE A 68 -19.02 -6.27 -20.16
CA PHE A 68 -19.73 -6.60 -21.39
C PHE A 68 -20.21 -8.06 -21.38
N PRO A 69 -21.08 -8.47 -22.33
CA PRO A 69 -21.39 -9.89 -22.52
C PRO A 69 -20.11 -10.73 -22.66
N PRO A 70 -20.07 -11.98 -22.16
CA PRO A 70 -18.91 -12.84 -22.29
C PRO A 70 -18.59 -13.13 -23.75
N ALA A 71 -17.29 -13.26 -24.07
CA ALA A 71 -16.85 -13.80 -25.35
C ALA A 71 -17.20 -15.30 -25.41
N THR A 72 -17.46 -15.78 -26.61
CA THR A 72 -17.54 -17.20 -26.92
C THR A 72 -16.13 -17.79 -27.04
N GLU A 73 -16.00 -19.11 -26.87
CA GLU A 73 -14.72 -19.81 -27.09
C GLU A 73 -14.20 -19.60 -28.51
N ASP A 74 -15.11 -19.51 -29.48
CA ASP A 74 -14.78 -19.31 -30.89
C ASP A 74 -14.22 -17.90 -31.13
N GLU A 75 -14.79 -16.87 -30.48
CA GLU A 75 -14.27 -15.49 -30.55
C GLU A 75 -12.87 -15.39 -29.94
N VAL A 76 -12.64 -16.06 -28.80
CA VAL A 76 -11.31 -16.07 -28.17
C VAL A 76 -10.31 -16.87 -29.01
N ALA A 77 -10.70 -18.02 -29.54
CA ALA A 77 -9.85 -18.81 -30.44
C ALA A 77 -9.53 -18.05 -31.73
N ALA A 78 -10.48 -17.28 -32.27
CA ALA A 78 -10.24 -16.41 -33.42
C ALA A 78 -9.25 -15.29 -33.09
N ALA A 79 -9.31 -14.71 -31.89
CA ALA A 79 -8.34 -13.73 -31.41
C ALA A 79 -6.94 -14.34 -31.30
N GLU A 80 -6.80 -15.51 -30.70
CA GLU A 80 -5.52 -16.24 -30.59
C GLU A 80 -4.94 -16.58 -31.97
N ALA A 81 -5.78 -17.07 -32.90
CA ALA A 81 -5.35 -17.36 -34.26
C ALA A 81 -4.88 -16.10 -35.01
N ARG A 82 -5.56 -14.97 -34.79
CA ARG A 82 -5.20 -13.66 -35.37
C ARG A 82 -3.91 -13.10 -34.79
N LEU A 83 -3.68 -13.27 -33.48
CA LEU A 83 -2.47 -12.83 -32.79
C LEU A 83 -1.30 -13.80 -32.99
N GLY A 84 -1.55 -15.04 -33.42
CA GLY A 84 -0.54 -16.07 -33.65
C GLY A 84 0.01 -16.72 -32.37
N CYS A 85 -0.67 -16.54 -31.24
CA CYS A 85 -0.29 -17.10 -29.94
C CYS A 85 -1.52 -17.36 -29.06
N ALA A 86 -1.39 -18.27 -28.10
CA ALA A 86 -2.40 -18.48 -27.08
C ALA A 86 -2.37 -17.33 -26.06
N LEU A 87 -3.53 -16.83 -25.65
CA LEU A 87 -3.62 -15.78 -24.64
C LEU A 87 -3.22 -16.33 -23.26
N PRO A 88 -2.67 -15.48 -22.36
CA PRO A 88 -2.37 -15.92 -21.01
C PRO A 88 -3.67 -16.37 -20.30
N PRO A 89 -3.62 -17.43 -19.46
CA PRO A 89 -4.82 -18.08 -18.95
C PRO A 89 -5.79 -17.12 -18.25
N SER A 90 -5.29 -16.21 -17.42
CA SER A 90 -6.14 -15.26 -16.71
C SER A 90 -6.85 -14.26 -17.63
N LEU A 91 -6.23 -13.81 -18.73
CA LEU A 91 -6.86 -12.95 -19.73
C LEU A 91 -7.91 -13.73 -20.54
N ARG A 92 -7.60 -14.97 -20.94
CA ARG A 92 -8.54 -15.86 -21.62
C ARG A 92 -9.80 -16.07 -20.78
N GLU A 93 -9.64 -16.46 -19.52
CA GLU A 93 -10.77 -16.72 -18.62
C GLU A 93 -11.55 -15.44 -18.28
N PHE A 94 -10.87 -14.29 -18.25
CA PHE A 94 -11.52 -12.99 -18.13
C PHE A 94 -12.45 -12.70 -19.32
N LEU A 95 -11.99 -12.87 -20.57
CA LEU A 95 -12.79 -12.62 -21.77
C LEU A 95 -14.04 -13.51 -21.83
N LEU A 96 -13.93 -14.74 -21.36
CA LEU A 96 -15.03 -15.72 -21.25
C LEU A 96 -16.01 -15.41 -20.11
N VAL A 97 -15.75 -14.36 -19.33
CA VAL A 97 -16.67 -13.80 -18.33
C VAL A 97 -17.15 -12.40 -18.74
N SER A 98 -16.29 -11.59 -19.35
CA SER A 98 -16.59 -10.24 -19.83
C SER A 98 -15.72 -9.92 -21.04
N ASN A 99 -16.32 -9.74 -22.23
CA ASN A 99 -15.60 -9.41 -23.45
C ASN A 99 -15.24 -7.91 -23.48
N GLY A 100 -14.22 -7.53 -22.72
CA GLY A 100 -13.87 -6.14 -22.43
C GLY A 100 -14.38 -5.69 -21.06
N TRP A 101 -14.04 -4.47 -20.67
CA TRP A 101 -14.42 -3.86 -19.39
C TRP A 101 -14.48 -2.35 -19.51
N GLN A 102 -15.40 -1.69 -18.82
CA GLN A 102 -15.44 -0.23 -18.73
C GLN A 102 -14.94 0.22 -17.37
N ASP A 103 -14.33 1.41 -17.33
CA ASP A 103 -13.87 2.11 -16.12
C ASP A 103 -13.02 1.22 -15.19
N LEU A 104 -11.74 1.08 -15.56
CA LEU A 104 -10.72 0.41 -14.74
C LEU A 104 -10.22 1.32 -13.60
N GLY A 105 -10.87 2.46 -13.38
CA GLY A 105 -10.41 3.57 -12.56
C GLY A 105 -10.01 4.79 -13.40
N ASP A 106 -9.73 5.89 -12.70
CA ASP A 106 -9.66 7.28 -13.19
C ASP A 106 -8.75 7.59 -14.40
N PHE A 107 -7.97 6.62 -14.91
CA PHE A 107 -6.96 6.85 -15.95
C PHE A 107 -6.91 5.80 -17.07
N VAL A 108 -7.71 4.72 -17.02
CA VAL A 108 -7.86 3.77 -18.14
C VAL A 108 -9.35 3.54 -18.36
N CYS A 109 -9.89 4.08 -19.46
CA CYS A 109 -11.33 4.17 -19.67
C CYS A 109 -11.97 2.81 -19.97
N SER A 110 -11.27 1.91 -20.67
CA SER A 110 -11.79 0.57 -20.96
C SER A 110 -10.71 -0.48 -21.27
N LEU A 111 -11.10 -1.76 -21.24
CA LEU A 111 -10.35 -2.88 -21.81
C LEU A 111 -10.99 -3.31 -23.13
N ARG A 112 -10.12 -3.61 -24.10
CA ARG A 112 -10.46 -4.15 -25.42
C ARG A 112 -11.22 -5.46 -25.33
N ALA A 113 -12.17 -5.65 -26.24
CA ALA A 113 -12.76 -6.94 -26.52
C ALA A 113 -11.77 -7.86 -27.28
N ALA A 114 -12.07 -9.15 -27.35
CA ALA A 114 -11.21 -10.17 -27.96
C ALA A 114 -10.86 -9.88 -29.43
N ASP A 115 -11.79 -9.32 -30.19
CA ASP A 115 -11.61 -8.92 -31.59
C ASP A 115 -10.79 -7.62 -31.75
N GLU A 116 -10.75 -6.78 -30.73
CA GLU A 116 -10.02 -5.51 -30.70
C GLU A 116 -8.59 -5.63 -30.16
N LEU A 117 -8.25 -6.74 -29.49
CA LEU A 117 -6.90 -6.99 -28.98
C LEU A 117 -5.84 -6.89 -30.09
N GLY A 118 -4.70 -6.29 -29.82
CA GLY A 118 -3.62 -6.15 -30.81
C GLY A 118 -2.30 -5.74 -30.18
N TRP A 119 -1.24 -5.74 -30.97
CA TRP A 119 0.10 -5.38 -30.51
C TRP A 119 0.23 -3.86 -30.37
N VAL A 120 1.00 -3.40 -29.37
CA VAL A 120 1.22 -1.96 -29.15
C VAL A 120 1.78 -1.29 -30.42
N ARG A 121 2.74 -1.93 -31.09
CA ARG A 121 3.33 -1.43 -32.36
C ARG A 121 2.32 -1.19 -33.49
N ASP A 122 1.21 -1.91 -33.49
CA ASP A 122 0.20 -1.83 -34.55
C ASP A 122 -0.92 -0.85 -34.19
N LEU A 123 -1.29 -0.78 -32.90
CA LEU A 123 -2.42 0.01 -32.41
C LEU A 123 -2.01 1.42 -31.94
N GLU A 124 -0.94 1.51 -31.16
CA GLU A 124 -0.51 2.75 -30.51
C GLU A 124 1.03 2.90 -30.51
N PRO A 125 1.67 3.02 -31.68
CA PRO A 125 3.13 3.02 -31.80
C PRO A 125 3.83 4.20 -31.11
N HIS A 126 3.12 5.30 -30.85
CA HIS A 126 3.66 6.49 -30.19
C HIS A 126 4.17 6.22 -28.76
N TRP A 127 3.70 5.17 -28.08
CA TRP A 127 4.24 4.75 -26.78
C TRP A 127 5.64 4.17 -26.89
N ILE A 128 6.00 3.57 -28.02
CA ILE A 128 7.33 3.02 -28.28
C ILE A 128 8.33 4.17 -28.40
N ASP A 129 7.97 5.19 -29.19
CA ASP A 129 8.81 6.37 -29.40
C ASP A 129 9.09 7.13 -28.09
N ALA A 130 8.14 7.14 -27.15
CA ALA A 130 8.25 7.87 -25.91
C ALA A 130 9.14 7.20 -24.85
N TYR A 131 9.23 5.86 -24.87
CA TYR A 131 9.88 5.08 -23.80
C TYR A 131 11.09 4.27 -24.27
N GLU A 132 11.28 4.09 -25.58
CA GLU A 132 12.40 3.33 -26.17
C GLU A 132 12.59 1.94 -25.52
N ASP A 133 11.47 1.28 -25.17
CA ASP A 133 11.45 -0.01 -24.49
C ASP A 133 10.96 -1.12 -25.43
N GLU A 134 11.83 -2.08 -25.75
CA GLU A 134 11.53 -3.24 -26.60
C GLU A 134 10.39 -4.10 -26.03
N ALA A 135 10.18 -4.10 -24.71
CA ALA A 135 9.07 -4.80 -24.08
C ALA A 135 7.72 -4.18 -24.49
N ILE A 136 7.65 -2.86 -24.60
CA ILE A 136 6.42 -2.16 -25.02
C ILE A 136 6.09 -2.53 -26.47
N GLU A 137 7.07 -2.50 -27.38
CA GLU A 137 6.85 -2.76 -28.81
C GLU A 137 6.19 -4.12 -29.08
N ARG A 138 6.67 -5.17 -28.39
CA ARG A 138 6.20 -6.55 -28.58
C ARG A 138 4.99 -6.92 -27.74
N SER A 139 4.54 -6.04 -26.85
CA SER A 139 3.47 -6.35 -25.91
C SER A 139 2.09 -6.29 -26.54
N LEU A 140 1.18 -7.11 -26.01
CA LEU A 140 -0.23 -7.09 -26.33
C LEU A 140 -0.90 -5.93 -25.59
N LEU A 141 -1.46 -4.97 -26.32
CA LEU A 141 -2.22 -3.87 -25.75
C LEU A 141 -3.63 -4.34 -25.39
N VAL A 142 -4.01 -4.22 -24.12
CA VAL A 142 -5.34 -4.62 -23.63
C VAL A 142 -6.22 -3.43 -23.23
N SER A 143 -5.63 -2.26 -22.96
CA SER A 143 -6.40 -1.04 -22.73
C SER A 143 -6.96 -0.46 -24.03
N LEU A 144 -8.15 0.13 -23.93
CA LEU A 144 -8.85 0.89 -24.97
C LEU A 144 -9.16 2.29 -24.41
N GLU A 145 -8.97 3.33 -25.22
CA GLU A 145 -9.19 4.74 -24.85
C GLU A 145 -8.42 5.16 -23.59
N ALA A 146 -7.12 5.37 -23.74
CA ALA A 146 -6.20 5.73 -22.68
C ALA A 146 -5.57 7.11 -22.96
N ASP A 147 -6.11 8.18 -22.36
CA ASP A 147 -5.54 9.53 -22.56
C ASP A 147 -4.15 9.67 -21.94
N SER A 148 -3.85 8.89 -20.89
CA SER A 148 -2.62 9.08 -20.12
C SER A 148 -2.06 7.84 -19.43
N ALA A 149 -2.70 6.67 -19.54
CA ALA A 149 -2.16 5.42 -19.02
C ALA A 149 -2.60 4.20 -19.84
N ILE A 150 -1.67 3.30 -20.16
CA ILE A 150 -1.94 2.06 -20.91
C ILE A 150 -1.72 0.81 -20.05
N VAL A 151 -2.40 -0.27 -20.45
CA VAL A 151 -2.20 -1.61 -19.92
C VAL A 151 -1.81 -2.55 -21.05
N PHE A 152 -0.70 -3.26 -20.87
CA PHE A 152 -0.19 -4.19 -21.87
C PHE A 152 0.44 -5.43 -21.23
N LEU A 153 0.56 -6.52 -21.99
CA LEU A 153 1.12 -7.80 -21.52
C LEU A 153 2.30 -8.23 -22.40
N ASP A 154 3.40 -8.66 -21.78
CA ASP A 154 4.60 -9.08 -22.51
C ASP A 154 4.60 -10.60 -22.75
N PRO A 155 4.46 -11.07 -24.01
CA PRO A 155 4.49 -12.50 -24.34
C PRO A 155 5.84 -13.18 -24.12
N MET A 156 6.91 -12.42 -23.86
CA MET A 156 8.25 -12.96 -23.58
C MET A 156 8.57 -13.01 -22.08
N ASP A 157 7.75 -12.39 -21.24
CA ASP A 157 7.88 -12.44 -19.79
C ASP A 157 6.78 -13.34 -19.22
N VAL A 158 7.03 -14.65 -19.30
CA VAL A 158 6.04 -15.69 -18.98
C VAL A 158 6.47 -16.47 -17.75
N ASP A 159 5.55 -16.67 -16.81
CA ASP A 159 5.79 -17.46 -15.62
C ASP A 159 5.59 -18.98 -15.85
N GLU A 160 5.84 -19.79 -14.82
CA GLU A 160 5.69 -21.26 -14.87
C GLU A 160 4.25 -21.74 -15.17
N ARG A 161 3.25 -20.86 -15.06
CA ARG A 161 1.83 -21.15 -15.30
C ARG A 161 1.38 -20.75 -16.71
N GLY A 162 2.26 -20.14 -17.50
CA GLY A 162 1.91 -19.55 -18.79
C GLY A 162 1.25 -18.18 -18.68
N GLU A 163 1.25 -17.56 -17.51
CA GLU A 163 0.80 -16.18 -17.36
C GLU A 163 1.87 -15.23 -17.89
N TRP A 164 1.44 -14.24 -18.66
CA TRP A 164 2.29 -13.16 -19.13
C TRP A 164 2.31 -12.06 -18.08
N ALA A 165 3.48 -11.46 -17.88
CA ALA A 165 3.60 -10.27 -17.06
C ALA A 165 2.73 -9.16 -17.65
N ALA A 166 1.91 -8.55 -16.79
CA ALA A 166 1.06 -7.43 -17.15
C ALA A 166 1.68 -6.13 -16.64
N TYR A 167 1.55 -5.06 -17.40
CA TYR A 167 2.16 -3.78 -17.11
C TYR A 167 1.12 -2.68 -17.11
N TRP A 168 1.25 -1.77 -16.14
CA TRP A 168 0.54 -0.49 -16.13
C TRP A 168 1.56 0.63 -16.33
N LEU A 169 1.32 1.52 -17.29
CA LEU A 169 2.20 2.63 -17.59
C LEU A 169 1.40 3.92 -17.66
N ALA A 170 1.77 4.94 -16.88
CA ALA A 170 1.19 6.28 -16.97
C ALA A 170 2.23 7.33 -17.40
N SER A 171 1.88 8.12 -18.42
CA SER A 171 2.76 9.12 -19.03
C SER A 171 3.19 10.23 -18.08
N TRP A 172 2.36 10.55 -17.09
CA TRP A 172 2.63 11.61 -16.09
C TRP A 172 3.34 11.11 -14.84
N SER A 173 3.46 9.80 -14.65
CA SER A 173 4.01 9.24 -13.40
C SER A 173 5.50 9.52 -13.21
N GLY A 174 6.22 9.83 -14.29
CA GLY A 174 7.69 9.92 -14.31
C GLY A 174 8.38 8.60 -13.98
N SER A 175 7.62 7.51 -13.86
CA SER A 175 8.10 6.16 -13.57
C SER A 175 7.95 5.30 -14.83
N GLY A 176 8.80 4.27 -14.94
CA GLY A 176 8.66 3.26 -16.00
C GLY A 176 7.43 2.37 -15.80
N PRO A 177 7.21 1.40 -16.71
CA PRO A 177 6.10 0.46 -16.60
C PRO A 177 6.10 -0.31 -15.27
N GLU A 178 4.97 -0.31 -14.57
CA GLU A 178 4.80 -1.08 -13.35
C GLU A 178 4.43 -2.52 -13.69
N ARG A 179 5.28 -3.47 -13.28
CA ARG A 179 5.13 -4.89 -13.60
C ARG A 179 4.28 -5.65 -12.58
N HIS A 180 3.36 -6.47 -13.08
CA HIS A 180 2.56 -7.44 -12.34
C HIS A 180 2.80 -8.86 -12.90
N GLY A 181 2.66 -9.89 -12.07
CA GLY A 181 2.96 -11.27 -12.46
C GLY A 181 1.94 -11.90 -13.42
N SER A 182 0.74 -11.31 -13.54
CA SER A 182 -0.32 -11.76 -14.44
C SER A 182 -1.34 -10.66 -14.69
N PHE A 183 -2.21 -10.87 -15.67
CA PHE A 183 -3.35 -9.98 -15.92
C PHE A 183 -4.31 -9.94 -14.73
N PHE A 184 -4.55 -11.06 -14.04
CA PHE A 184 -5.35 -11.06 -12.81
C PHE A 184 -4.74 -10.20 -11.70
N GLU A 185 -3.41 -10.28 -11.48
CA GLU A 185 -2.74 -9.47 -10.45
C GLU A 185 -2.86 -7.97 -10.74
N LEU A 186 -2.77 -7.57 -12.02
CA LEU A 186 -3.00 -6.19 -12.44
C LEU A 186 -4.45 -5.77 -12.22
N MET A 187 -5.43 -6.59 -12.60
CA MET A 187 -6.85 -6.29 -12.38
C MET A 187 -7.20 -6.16 -10.89
N TYR A 188 -6.59 -6.99 -10.05
CA TYR A 188 -6.75 -6.89 -8.60
C TYR A 188 -6.14 -5.60 -8.03
N ASP A 189 -4.98 -5.18 -8.55
CA ASP A 189 -4.36 -3.90 -8.16
C ASP A 189 -5.21 -2.70 -8.56
N LEU A 190 -5.76 -2.69 -9.79
CA LEU A 190 -6.67 -1.65 -10.25
C LEU A 190 -7.92 -1.55 -9.37
N TYR A 191 -8.46 -2.70 -8.94
CA TYR A 191 -9.55 -2.74 -7.97
C TYR A 191 -9.15 -2.15 -6.59
N ALA A 192 -7.96 -2.47 -6.09
CA ALA A 192 -7.44 -1.89 -4.86
C ALA A 192 -7.26 -0.36 -4.98
N ARG A 193 -6.74 0.12 -6.12
CA ARG A 193 -6.60 1.56 -6.43
C ARG A 193 -7.96 2.26 -6.47
N PHE A 194 -8.97 1.65 -7.10
CA PHE A 194 -10.33 2.14 -7.09
C PHE A 194 -10.81 2.39 -5.65
N HIS A 195 -10.62 1.42 -4.74
CA HIS A 195 -10.94 1.57 -3.32
C HIS A 195 -10.12 2.65 -2.64
N ALA A 196 -8.83 2.75 -2.95
CA ALA A 196 -7.94 3.72 -2.32
C ALA A 196 -8.26 5.18 -2.69
N LEU A 197 -8.78 5.37 -3.90
CA LEU A 197 -9.09 6.68 -4.46
C LEU A 197 -10.52 7.12 -4.12
N HIS A 198 -11.49 6.24 -4.35
CA HIS A 198 -12.92 6.58 -4.20
C HIS A 198 -13.44 6.33 -2.78
N ARG A 199 -12.74 5.51 -1.97
CA ARG A 199 -13.12 5.13 -0.60
C ARG A 199 -14.61 4.77 -0.44
N PRO A 200 -15.17 3.89 -1.29
CA PRO A 200 -16.58 3.58 -1.25
C PRO A 200 -16.96 2.86 0.04
N SER A 201 -18.11 3.21 0.62
CA SER A 201 -18.72 2.42 1.69
C SER A 201 -19.25 1.12 1.10
N SER A 202 -18.54 0.02 1.33
CA SER A 202 -18.74 -1.24 0.61
C SER A 202 -18.57 -2.47 1.51
N PRO A 203 -19.04 -3.66 1.09
CA PRO A 203 -18.67 -4.90 1.75
C PRO A 203 -17.16 -5.07 1.85
N THR A 204 -16.41 -4.72 0.80
CA THR A 204 -14.94 -4.84 0.78
C THR A 204 -14.26 -3.93 1.78
N SER A 205 -14.72 -2.69 1.95
CA SER A 205 -14.16 -1.80 2.99
C SER A 205 -14.36 -2.40 4.38
N ARG A 206 -15.56 -2.90 4.70
CA ARG A 206 -15.86 -3.55 5.99
C ARG A 206 -15.06 -4.85 6.20
N GLU A 207 -14.90 -5.66 5.16
CA GLU A 207 -14.07 -6.87 5.19
C GLU A 207 -12.61 -6.51 5.54
N TRP A 208 -12.09 -5.42 4.97
CA TRP A 208 -10.74 -4.93 5.27
C TRP A 208 -10.63 -4.36 6.69
N ASP A 209 -11.60 -3.58 7.16
CA ASP A 209 -11.61 -3.07 8.53
C ASP A 209 -11.56 -4.22 9.57
N ALA A 210 -12.31 -5.30 9.32
CA ALA A 210 -12.27 -6.51 10.15
C ALA A 210 -10.94 -7.28 10.04
N LYS A 211 -10.28 -7.27 8.87
CA LYS A 211 -8.93 -7.84 8.71
C LYS A 211 -7.88 -7.01 9.44
N ILE A 212 -7.96 -5.69 9.39
CA ILE A 212 -7.07 -4.77 10.11
C ILE A 212 -7.19 -5.01 11.61
N GLU A 213 -8.40 -5.12 12.14
CA GLU A 213 -8.59 -5.37 13.57
C GLU A 213 -8.02 -6.73 14.00
N ARG A 214 -8.15 -7.77 13.17
CA ARG A 214 -7.51 -9.08 13.42
C ARG A 214 -5.98 -8.98 13.34
N ALA A 215 -5.44 -8.28 12.35
CA ALA A 215 -4.00 -8.08 12.20
C ALA A 215 -3.42 -7.33 13.40
N ARG A 216 -4.13 -6.31 13.90
CA ARG A 216 -3.76 -5.58 15.12
C ARG A 216 -3.72 -6.49 16.35
N GLN A 217 -4.74 -7.32 16.53
CA GLN A 217 -4.79 -8.28 17.64
C GLN A 217 -3.68 -9.33 17.54
N ALA A 218 -3.41 -9.86 16.35
CA ALA A 218 -2.30 -10.78 16.10
C ALA A 218 -0.94 -10.12 16.35
N ALA A 219 -0.76 -8.86 15.95
CA ALA A 219 0.46 -8.09 16.26
C ALA A 219 0.67 -7.94 17.77
N LEU A 220 -0.38 -7.58 18.51
CA LEU A 220 -0.32 -7.52 19.98
C LEU A 220 -0.10 -8.91 20.61
N ALA A 221 -0.51 -10.00 19.97
CA ALA A 221 -0.25 -11.37 20.42
C ALA A 221 1.18 -11.86 20.14
N GLY A 222 2.00 -11.08 19.42
CA GLY A 222 3.39 -11.42 19.12
C GLY A 222 3.64 -11.88 17.68
N GLU A 223 2.62 -11.87 16.81
CA GLU A 223 2.81 -12.20 15.39
C GLU A 223 3.39 -11.00 14.62
N ILE A 224 4.33 -11.26 13.71
CA ILE A 224 5.01 -10.18 12.96
C ILE A 224 4.65 -10.24 11.48
N ASP A 225 4.99 -11.34 10.82
CA ASP A 225 4.93 -11.42 9.35
C ASP A 225 3.48 -11.42 8.81
N GLY A 226 2.57 -12.16 9.47
CA GLY A 226 1.15 -12.21 9.10
C GLY A 226 0.44 -10.85 9.17
N PRO A 227 0.54 -10.14 10.32
CA PRO A 227 0.04 -8.77 10.43
C PRO A 227 0.66 -7.81 9.43
N LEU A 228 1.99 -7.82 9.25
CA LEU A 228 2.65 -6.94 8.28
C LEU A 228 2.12 -7.13 6.86
N ALA A 229 1.93 -8.38 6.42
CA ALA A 229 1.39 -8.70 5.10
C ALA A 229 -0.07 -8.21 4.96
N THR A 230 -0.90 -8.48 5.97
CA THR A 230 -2.32 -8.07 5.96
C THR A 230 -2.47 -6.55 5.94
N LEU A 231 -1.65 -5.84 6.73
CA LEU A 231 -1.69 -4.38 6.82
C LEU A 231 -1.16 -3.71 5.55
N ALA A 232 -0.13 -4.28 4.91
CA ALA A 232 0.33 -3.81 3.59
C ALA A 232 -0.78 -3.93 2.55
N GLU A 233 -1.45 -5.08 2.50
CA GLU A 233 -2.52 -5.32 1.55
C GLU A 233 -3.71 -4.38 1.80
N ALA A 234 -4.13 -4.22 3.06
CA ALA A 234 -5.18 -3.26 3.42
C ALA A 234 -4.82 -1.81 3.05
N GLY A 235 -3.53 -1.44 3.17
CA GLY A 235 -3.01 -0.15 2.74
C GLY A 235 -3.20 0.12 1.25
N ARG A 236 -3.09 -0.91 0.39
CA ARG A 236 -3.38 -0.81 -1.06
C ARG A 236 -4.83 -0.48 -1.36
N PHE A 237 -5.76 -0.86 -0.48
CA PHE A 237 -7.17 -0.48 -0.53
C PHE A 237 -7.44 0.89 0.12
N GLY A 238 -6.38 1.66 0.38
CA GLY A 238 -6.41 3.01 0.95
C GLY A 238 -6.90 3.10 2.38
N ARG A 239 -6.71 2.04 3.18
CA ARG A 239 -7.10 2.01 4.59
C ARG A 239 -6.01 2.66 5.45
N ASP A 240 -6.19 3.94 5.79
CA ASP A 240 -5.16 4.74 6.49
C ASP A 240 -4.74 4.15 7.85
N ARG A 241 -5.69 3.53 8.58
CA ARG A 241 -5.39 2.81 9.84
C ARG A 241 -4.34 1.72 9.66
N ALA A 242 -4.38 1.00 8.53
CA ALA A 242 -3.45 -0.09 8.26
C ALA A 242 -2.01 0.41 8.14
N TRP A 243 -1.83 1.54 7.47
CA TRP A 243 -0.53 2.18 7.29
C TRP A 243 0.09 2.65 8.62
N VAL A 244 -0.72 3.22 9.52
CA VAL A 244 -0.23 3.69 10.83
C VAL A 244 0.16 2.55 11.77
N LEU A 245 -0.56 1.43 11.72
CA LEU A 245 -0.18 0.21 12.44
C LEU A 245 1.11 -0.38 11.86
N ARG A 246 1.18 -0.53 10.53
CA ARG A 246 2.35 -1.06 9.83
C ARG A 246 3.59 -0.21 10.07
N PHE A 247 3.45 1.12 10.05
CA PHE A 247 4.51 2.08 10.39
C PHE A 247 5.18 1.73 11.72
N GLN A 248 4.39 1.51 12.78
CA GLN A 248 4.94 1.22 14.10
C GLN A 248 5.80 -0.05 14.11
N MET A 249 5.31 -1.10 13.43
CA MET A 249 6.05 -2.36 13.31
C MET A 249 7.35 -2.18 12.51
N LEU A 250 7.28 -1.51 11.35
CA LEU A 250 8.44 -1.29 10.48
C LEU A 250 9.50 -0.40 11.14
N VAL A 251 9.08 0.64 11.86
CA VAL A 251 9.96 1.50 12.66
C VAL A 251 10.69 0.67 13.72
N MET A 252 9.97 -0.17 14.46
CA MET A 252 10.56 -1.06 15.46
C MET A 252 11.54 -2.07 14.83
N LEU A 253 11.26 -2.54 13.62
CA LEU A 253 12.13 -3.40 12.82
C LEU A 253 13.28 -2.67 12.11
N ARG A 254 13.45 -1.36 12.34
CA ARG A 254 14.50 -0.53 11.73
C ARG A 254 14.48 -0.50 10.21
N ARG A 255 13.28 -0.55 9.63
CA ARG A 255 13.08 -0.48 8.19
C ARG A 255 13.27 0.97 7.71
N PRO A 256 14.21 1.24 6.79
CA PRO A 256 14.53 2.61 6.36
C PRO A 256 13.37 3.27 5.62
N ASP A 257 12.54 2.47 4.97
CA ASP A 257 11.34 2.83 4.22
C ASP A 257 10.12 3.10 5.10
N ALA A 258 10.16 2.77 6.41
CA ALA A 258 9.02 2.91 7.31
C ALA A 258 8.34 4.30 7.29
N PRO A 259 9.05 5.45 7.24
CA PRO A 259 8.39 6.75 7.20
C PRO A 259 7.44 6.96 6.01
N MET A 260 7.58 6.21 4.91
CA MET A 260 6.67 6.31 3.77
C MET A 260 5.24 5.89 4.11
N GLU A 261 5.08 5.01 5.11
CA GLU A 261 3.79 4.49 5.53
C GLU A 261 2.86 5.62 6.05
N ILE A 262 3.40 6.59 6.78
CA ILE A 262 2.58 7.66 7.37
C ILE A 262 2.31 8.82 6.40
N ARG A 263 2.87 8.80 5.19
CA ARG A 263 2.76 9.89 4.22
C ARG A 263 1.31 10.18 3.86
N LEU A 264 0.56 9.17 3.41
CA LEU A 264 -0.84 9.34 3.00
C LEU A 264 -1.78 9.61 4.18
N PRO A 265 -1.73 8.86 5.30
CA PRO A 265 -2.58 9.10 6.47
C PRO A 265 -2.45 10.50 7.07
N LEU A 266 -1.28 11.14 6.97
CA LEU A 266 -1.02 12.44 7.59
C LEU A 266 -1.10 13.63 6.61
N SER A 267 -1.03 13.39 5.30
CA SER A 267 -1.19 14.43 4.27
C SER A 267 -2.60 14.62 3.77
N ARG A 268 -3.44 13.59 3.83
CA ARG A 268 -4.84 13.69 3.41
C ARG A 268 -5.70 14.28 4.53
N PRO A 269 -6.85 14.90 4.21
CA PRO A 269 -7.88 15.16 5.20
C PRO A 269 -8.27 13.86 5.90
N ALA A 270 -8.55 13.94 7.21
CA ALA A 270 -8.99 12.79 7.99
C ALA A 270 -10.20 12.11 7.34
N GLU A 271 -10.20 10.78 7.29
CA GLU A 271 -11.38 10.04 6.86
C GLU A 271 -12.51 10.19 7.89
N PRO A 272 -13.78 10.28 7.46
CA PRO A 272 -14.90 10.23 8.40
C PRO A 272 -14.93 8.95 9.24
N ALA A 273 -14.40 7.85 8.70
CA ALA A 273 -14.41 6.54 9.34
C ALA A 273 -13.31 6.37 10.39
N TRP A 274 -12.17 7.04 10.23
CA TRP A 274 -11.02 6.90 11.12
C TRP A 274 -10.01 8.04 10.93
N SER A 275 -9.40 8.48 12.04
CA SER A 275 -8.29 9.43 12.04
C SER A 275 -7.22 8.99 13.02
N VAL A 276 -5.97 9.36 12.76
CA VAL A 276 -4.89 9.17 13.74
C VAL A 276 -5.21 9.97 15.00
N ASP A 277 -5.15 9.31 16.16
CA ASP A 277 -5.34 9.95 17.46
C ASP A 277 -4.19 10.92 17.78
N ASP A 278 -4.53 12.12 18.26
CA ASP A 278 -3.55 13.18 18.58
C ASP A 278 -2.56 12.73 19.65
N ALA A 279 -2.98 11.95 20.65
CA ALA A 279 -2.07 11.48 21.69
C ALA A 279 -1.04 10.49 21.13
N LEU A 280 -1.45 9.60 20.23
CA LEU A 280 -0.53 8.71 19.50
C LEU A 280 0.42 9.50 18.60
N LEU A 281 -0.10 10.44 17.82
CA LEU A 281 0.70 11.26 16.91
C LEU A 281 1.77 12.06 17.69
N MET A 282 1.37 12.74 18.76
CA MET A 282 2.27 13.58 19.56
C MET A 282 3.26 12.80 20.42
N ALA A 283 2.85 11.65 20.97
CA ALA A 283 3.69 10.89 21.91
C ALA A 283 4.61 9.88 21.22
N GLU A 284 4.22 9.32 20.08
CA GLU A 284 4.94 8.21 19.45
C GLU A 284 5.47 8.55 18.05
N ILE A 285 4.63 9.13 17.19
CA ILE A 285 4.98 9.33 15.77
C ILE A 285 5.90 10.54 15.58
N LEU A 286 5.51 11.73 16.06
CA LEU A 286 6.28 12.96 15.86
C LEU A 286 7.70 12.90 16.43
N PRO A 287 7.96 12.33 17.64
CA PRO A 287 9.32 12.18 18.13
C PRO A 287 10.21 11.38 17.20
N VAL A 288 9.69 10.28 16.64
CA VAL A 288 10.44 9.42 15.72
C VAL A 288 10.73 10.13 14.41
N LEU A 289 9.74 10.84 13.85
CA LEU A 289 9.93 11.63 12.63
C LEU A 289 10.93 12.77 12.85
N HIS A 290 10.92 13.41 14.01
CA HIS A 290 11.88 14.45 14.38
C HIS A 290 13.30 13.90 14.51
N ALA A 291 13.48 12.82 15.27
CA ALA A 291 14.79 12.17 15.39
C ALA A 291 15.30 11.62 14.05
N ALA A 292 14.41 11.22 13.14
CA ALA A 292 14.78 10.86 11.76
C ALA A 292 15.19 12.08 10.93
N HIS A 293 14.48 13.19 11.08
CA HIS A 293 14.80 14.47 10.42
C HIS A 293 16.17 14.99 10.83
N GLU A 294 16.50 15.00 12.12
CA GLU A 294 17.82 15.45 12.62
C GLU A 294 18.99 14.62 12.07
N ARG A 295 18.74 13.34 11.76
CA ARG A 295 19.73 12.43 11.15
C ARG A 295 19.77 12.54 9.62
N THR A 296 18.79 13.20 9.01
CA THR A 296 18.70 13.35 7.56
C THR A 296 19.70 14.40 7.10
N PRO A 297 20.58 14.12 6.12
CA PRO A 297 21.52 15.10 5.61
C PRO A 297 20.83 16.36 5.08
N ALA A 298 21.48 17.51 5.25
CA ALA A 298 21.00 18.78 4.71
C ALA A 298 20.74 18.67 3.21
N GLY A 299 19.58 19.18 2.75
CA GLY A 299 19.16 19.09 1.36
C GLY A 299 18.46 17.79 0.94
N THR A 300 18.36 16.79 1.83
CA THR A 300 17.56 15.59 1.59
C THR A 300 16.15 15.77 2.17
N LEU A 301 15.12 15.44 1.38
CA LEU A 301 13.73 15.53 1.84
C LEU A 301 13.45 14.44 2.89
N SER A 302 13.25 14.88 4.14
CA SER A 302 12.74 14.00 5.21
C SER A 302 11.21 13.96 5.22
N MET A 303 10.64 12.92 5.82
CA MET A 303 9.19 12.82 5.97
C MET A 303 8.59 13.94 6.84
N LEU A 304 9.30 14.40 7.88
CA LEU A 304 8.86 15.54 8.67
C LEU A 304 8.75 16.80 7.81
N SER A 305 9.78 17.09 7.00
CA SER A 305 9.78 18.22 6.06
C SER A 305 8.63 18.13 5.06
N PHE A 306 8.40 16.93 4.50
CA PHE A 306 7.27 16.71 3.60
C PHE A 306 5.93 17.03 4.28
N LEU A 307 5.72 16.60 5.52
CA LEU A 307 4.47 16.87 6.25
C LEU A 307 4.35 18.33 6.72
N THR A 308 5.47 19.06 6.88
CA THR A 308 5.43 20.50 7.11
C THR A 308 4.85 21.25 5.90
N ASP A 309 5.15 20.79 4.69
CA ASP A 309 4.69 21.44 3.44
C ASP A 309 3.33 20.91 2.96
N TYR A 310 3.11 19.59 3.06
CA TYR A 310 1.99 18.87 2.45
C TYR A 310 1.12 18.10 3.47
N GLY A 311 1.36 18.26 4.77
CA GLY A 311 0.50 17.69 5.80
C GLY A 311 -0.91 18.32 5.79
N SER A 312 -1.90 17.64 6.37
CA SER A 312 -3.17 18.31 6.68
C SER A 312 -2.93 19.52 7.60
N ASP A 313 -3.82 20.52 7.59
CA ASP A 313 -3.69 21.70 8.46
C ASP A 313 -3.54 21.31 9.94
N HIS A 314 -4.25 20.25 10.34
CA HIS A 314 -4.18 19.70 11.70
C HIS A 314 -2.80 19.12 12.02
N VAL A 315 -2.26 18.28 11.14
CA VAL A 315 -0.92 17.69 11.31
C VAL A 315 0.16 18.77 11.32
N ARG A 316 0.07 19.77 10.44
CA ARG A 316 1.02 20.90 10.39
C ARG A 316 1.04 21.68 11.71
N ARG A 317 -0.12 21.95 12.31
CA ARG A 317 -0.18 22.59 13.64
C ARG A 317 0.49 21.73 14.72
N LEU A 318 0.20 20.43 14.75
CA LEU A 318 0.80 19.50 15.72
C LEU A 318 2.32 19.39 15.56
N ILE A 319 2.84 19.42 14.32
CA ILE A 319 4.28 19.49 14.04
C ILE A 319 4.88 20.77 14.64
N MET A 320 4.26 21.93 14.40
CA MET A 320 4.73 23.21 14.94
C MET A 320 4.73 23.20 16.48
N ASP A 321 3.67 22.70 17.10
CA ASP A 321 3.56 22.59 18.56
C ASP A 321 4.61 21.63 19.14
N TYR A 322 4.89 20.52 18.46
CA TYR A 322 5.96 19.62 18.86
C TYR A 322 7.33 20.29 18.76
N GLN A 323 7.62 20.96 17.64
CA GLN A 323 8.89 21.67 17.42
C GLN A 323 9.12 22.79 18.45
N ALA A 324 8.08 23.55 18.79
CA ALA A 324 8.15 24.58 19.81
C ALA A 324 8.54 24.00 21.18
N ARG A 325 7.90 22.90 21.58
CA ARG A 325 8.23 22.20 22.83
C ARG A 325 9.62 21.57 22.80
N ALA A 326 10.02 21.00 21.65
CA ALA A 326 11.33 20.40 21.48
C ALA A 326 12.48 21.43 21.59
N ALA A 327 12.21 22.69 21.27
CA ALA A 327 13.16 23.79 21.42
C ALA A 327 13.30 24.30 22.87
N GLU A 328 12.40 23.93 23.79
CA GLU A 328 12.48 24.35 25.19
C GLU A 328 13.67 23.70 25.91
N PRO A 329 14.44 24.46 26.71
CA PRO A 329 15.53 23.90 27.50
C PRO A 329 15.03 22.80 28.44
N GLY A 330 15.67 21.63 28.36
CA GLY A 330 15.32 20.49 29.21
C GLY A 330 14.18 19.62 28.68
N PHE A 331 13.68 19.88 27.47
CA PHE A 331 12.74 19.00 26.79
C PHE A 331 13.24 17.54 26.78
N ARG A 332 12.33 16.61 27.06
CA ARG A 332 12.57 15.18 26.97
C ARG A 332 11.44 14.52 26.23
N VAL A 333 11.79 13.66 25.28
CA VAL A 333 10.83 12.80 24.58
C VAL A 333 10.14 11.90 25.61
N ARG A 334 8.81 11.92 25.59
CA ARG A 334 7.98 10.98 26.35
C ARG A 334 8.15 9.58 25.78
N LEU A 335 8.34 8.58 26.64
CA LEU A 335 8.62 7.20 26.21
C LEU A 335 7.42 6.25 26.40
N GLY A 336 6.32 6.76 26.98
CA GLY A 336 5.09 6.01 27.19
C GLY A 336 4.37 6.40 28.48
N PRO A 337 3.67 5.46 29.13
CA PRO A 337 3.11 5.64 30.47
C PRO A 337 4.20 5.94 31.52
N PRO A 338 3.92 6.72 32.58
CA PRO A 338 4.93 7.16 33.55
C PRO A 338 5.75 6.02 34.17
N ASP A 339 5.10 4.94 34.59
CA ASP A 339 5.79 3.79 35.23
C ASP A 339 6.76 3.10 34.27
N PHE A 340 6.34 2.94 33.01
CA PHE A 340 7.17 2.38 31.95
C PHE A 340 8.36 3.31 31.63
N GLU A 341 8.11 4.61 31.49
CA GLU A 341 9.14 5.60 31.22
C GLU A 341 10.19 5.63 32.34
N SER A 342 9.77 5.63 33.60
CA SER A 342 10.68 5.57 34.74
C SER A 342 11.55 4.31 34.71
N ALA A 343 10.97 3.14 34.41
CA ALA A 343 11.72 1.89 34.32
C ALA A 343 12.75 1.90 33.17
N VAL A 344 12.36 2.37 31.98
CA VAL A 344 13.26 2.47 30.82
C VAL A 344 14.40 3.45 31.11
N ARG A 345 14.11 4.62 31.68
CA ARG A 345 15.14 5.62 31.99
C ARG A 345 16.11 5.11 33.06
N ALA A 346 15.63 4.38 34.07
CA ALA A 346 16.50 3.75 35.05
C ALA A 346 17.39 2.68 34.40
N ALA A 347 16.83 1.84 33.52
CA ALA A 347 17.56 0.79 32.82
C ALA A 347 18.74 1.35 32.00
N VAL A 348 18.54 2.45 31.28
CA VAL A 348 19.58 3.08 30.44
C VAL A 348 20.73 3.67 31.26
N THR A 349 20.51 3.94 32.55
CA THR A 349 21.57 4.43 33.46
C THR A 349 22.30 3.32 34.20
N ALA A 350 21.88 2.06 34.06
CA ALA A 350 22.52 0.93 34.72
C ALA A 350 23.89 0.60 34.09
N PRO A 351 24.84 0.00 34.85
CA PRO A 351 26.12 -0.44 34.31
C PRO A 351 26.00 -1.44 33.15
N ASP A 352 24.97 -2.29 33.20
CA ASP A 352 24.54 -3.15 32.10
C ASP A 352 23.07 -2.87 31.78
N PRO A 353 22.80 -2.05 30.74
CA PRO A 353 21.42 -1.66 30.40
C PRO A 353 20.56 -2.80 29.87
N SER A 354 21.13 -3.87 29.32
CA SER A 354 20.37 -4.84 28.51
C SER A 354 19.33 -5.63 29.32
N PRO A 355 19.65 -6.22 30.49
CA PRO A 355 18.67 -6.97 31.28
C PRO A 355 17.57 -6.07 31.85
N ALA A 356 17.94 -4.91 32.40
CA ALA A 356 16.99 -3.96 32.98
C ALA A 356 16.04 -3.39 31.92
N LEU A 357 16.54 -3.15 30.71
CA LEU A 357 15.72 -2.69 29.59
C LEU A 357 14.73 -3.77 29.17
N HIS A 358 15.15 -5.04 29.14
CA HIS A 358 14.26 -6.15 28.82
C HIS A 358 13.11 -6.30 29.84
N GLU A 359 13.41 -6.17 31.13
CA GLU A 359 12.39 -6.16 32.18
C GLU A 359 11.42 -4.98 32.04
N ALA A 360 11.95 -3.77 31.81
CA ALA A 360 11.14 -2.58 31.59
C ALA A 360 10.21 -2.75 30.37
N LEU A 361 10.70 -3.33 29.27
CA LEU A 361 9.90 -3.63 28.08
C LEU A 361 8.74 -4.59 28.34
N GLY A 362 8.81 -5.42 29.38
CA GLY A 362 7.70 -6.28 29.81
C GLY A 362 6.50 -5.52 30.37
N SER A 363 6.71 -4.32 30.93
CA SER A 363 5.64 -3.51 31.55
C SER A 363 4.97 -2.53 30.59
N TRP A 364 5.48 -2.40 29.36
CA TRP A 364 4.91 -1.51 28.35
C TRP A 364 3.45 -1.85 28.04
N ARG A 365 2.62 -0.80 27.85
CA ARG A 365 1.23 -0.90 27.45
C ARG A 365 0.89 0.11 26.35
N PRO A 366 -0.01 -0.26 25.42
CA PRO A 366 -0.63 0.68 24.48
C PRO A 366 -1.23 1.91 25.16
N LEU A 367 -1.18 3.05 24.45
CA LEU A 367 -1.84 4.30 24.89
C LEU A 367 -3.32 4.31 24.50
N ASN A 368 -3.62 3.74 23.34
CA ASN A 368 -4.96 3.58 22.76
C ASN A 368 -4.96 2.32 21.88
N ASP A 369 -6.08 2.02 21.24
CA ASP A 369 -6.21 0.82 20.41
C ASP A 369 -5.22 0.77 19.25
N ASP A 370 -4.81 1.92 18.71
CA ASP A 370 -3.94 2.00 17.55
C ASP A 370 -2.44 2.09 17.92
N HIS A 371 -2.10 1.98 19.20
CA HIS A 371 -0.71 1.92 19.66
C HIS A 371 -0.26 0.46 19.86
N ILE A 372 0.50 -0.09 18.91
CA ILE A 372 0.94 -1.49 18.93
C ILE A 372 2.44 -1.69 19.19
N ALA A 373 3.26 -0.63 19.13
CA ALA A 373 4.66 -0.71 19.53
C ALA A 373 5.19 0.63 20.09
N PRO A 374 6.06 0.62 21.12
CA PRO A 374 6.66 1.82 21.73
C PRO A 374 7.76 2.43 20.85
N ILE A 375 7.37 3.02 19.72
CA ILE A 375 8.32 3.54 18.74
C ILE A 375 9.06 4.79 19.23
N SER A 376 8.51 5.54 20.18
CA SER A 376 9.15 6.69 20.82
C SER A 376 10.51 6.37 21.47
N LEU A 377 10.76 5.10 21.83
CA LEU A 377 12.08 4.63 22.28
C LEU A 377 13.18 4.91 21.26
N LEU A 378 12.84 4.93 19.96
CA LEU A 378 13.78 5.19 18.87
C LEU A 378 14.04 6.68 18.63
N ALA A 379 13.35 7.56 19.35
CA ALA A 379 13.58 9.00 19.31
C ALA A 379 14.54 9.50 20.40
N ASP A 380 14.75 8.76 21.50
CA ASP A 380 15.78 9.12 22.49
C ASP A 380 17.16 8.63 22.02
N PRO A 381 18.16 9.52 21.87
CA PRO A 381 19.47 9.18 21.32
C PRO A 381 20.28 8.19 22.17
N ARG A 382 19.95 8.02 23.46
CA ARG A 382 20.60 7.04 24.34
C ARG A 382 19.93 5.68 24.28
N ILE A 383 18.63 5.64 24.01
CA ILE A 383 17.85 4.40 23.93
C ILE A 383 17.92 3.80 22.53
N ALA A 384 17.81 4.64 21.50
CA ALA A 384 17.75 4.19 20.12
C ALA A 384 18.89 3.21 19.78
N PRO A 385 20.18 3.46 20.10
CA PRO A 385 21.25 2.51 19.79
C PRO A 385 21.10 1.13 20.43
N LEU A 386 20.40 1.03 21.57
CA LEU A 386 20.14 -0.22 22.27
C LEU A 386 19.03 -1.05 21.60
N ILE A 387 18.10 -0.40 20.90
CA ILE A 387 17.03 -1.06 20.14
C ILE A 387 17.58 -1.49 18.78
N THR A 388 18.27 -2.63 18.78
CA THR A 388 18.71 -3.32 17.56
C THR A 388 17.53 -3.95 16.81
N PRO A 389 17.67 -4.34 15.53
CA PRO A 389 16.61 -5.06 14.81
C PRO A 389 16.14 -6.33 15.53
N ASP A 390 17.06 -7.07 16.17
CA ASP A 390 16.72 -8.27 16.95
C ASP A 390 15.93 -7.93 18.21
N LEU A 391 16.31 -6.87 18.94
CA LEU A 391 15.53 -6.42 20.08
C LEU A 391 14.17 -5.89 19.65
N GLY A 392 14.09 -5.17 18.53
CA GLY A 392 12.83 -4.72 17.94
C GLY A 392 11.90 -5.88 17.59
N ARG A 393 12.42 -6.95 16.96
CA ARG A 393 11.67 -8.18 16.72
C ARG A 393 11.18 -8.81 18.03
N ARG A 394 12.03 -8.88 19.06
CA ARG A 394 11.62 -9.41 20.38
C ARG A 394 10.53 -8.56 21.03
N ILE A 395 10.61 -7.23 20.93
CA ILE A 395 9.58 -6.31 21.45
C ILE A 395 8.24 -6.60 20.80
N LEU A 396 8.22 -6.72 19.46
CA LEU A 396 7.00 -7.04 18.71
C LEU A 396 6.49 -8.45 19.01
N ALA A 397 7.38 -9.42 19.20
CA ALA A 397 7.03 -10.80 19.52
C ALA A 397 6.58 -11.01 20.97
N THR A 398 6.70 -10.00 21.84
CA THR A 398 6.28 -10.10 23.24
C THR A 398 4.77 -9.89 23.34
N PRO A 399 3.99 -10.91 23.76
CA PRO A 399 2.54 -10.80 23.81
C PRO A 399 2.09 -9.73 24.80
N ARG A 400 1.11 -8.94 24.38
CA ARG A 400 0.49 -7.87 25.16
C ARG A 400 -0.95 -8.26 25.44
N GLY A 401 -1.23 -8.62 26.69
CA GLY A 401 -2.57 -9.02 27.11
C GLY A 401 -3.58 -7.88 26.95
N ARG A 402 -4.84 -8.23 26.67
CA ARG A 402 -5.97 -7.28 26.52
C ARG A 402 -6.26 -6.44 27.78
N ASP A 403 -5.62 -6.77 28.91
CA ASP A 403 -5.66 -6.03 30.19
C ASP A 403 -4.27 -5.84 30.82
N GLY A 404 -3.21 -6.00 30.01
CA GLY A 404 -1.80 -5.96 30.40
C GLY A 404 -1.43 -6.69 31.70
N ARG A 405 -1.99 -7.87 31.96
CA ARG A 405 -1.26 -8.83 32.77
C ARG A 405 -0.37 -9.67 31.86
N PRO A 406 0.92 -9.87 32.20
CA PRO A 406 1.71 -10.88 31.50
C PRO A 406 1.02 -12.23 31.67
N ILE A 407 0.87 -12.95 30.56
CA ILE A 407 0.49 -14.36 30.61
C ILE A 407 1.71 -15.06 31.20
N ALA A 408 1.59 -15.53 32.44
CA ALA A 408 2.61 -16.37 33.06
C ALA A 408 2.80 -17.60 32.16
N GLY A 409 4.07 -17.89 31.85
CA GLY A 409 4.48 -18.91 30.88
C GLY A 409 4.16 -20.34 31.28
#